data_AF-A0A2D4PA38-F1
#
_entry.id   AF-A0A2D4PA38-F1
#
_cell.length_a   1.000
_cell.length_b   1.000
_cell.length_c   1.000
_cell.angle_alpha   90.00
_cell.angle_beta   90.00
_cell.angle_gamma   90.00
#
_symmetry.space_group_name_H-M   'P 1'
#
loop_
_entity.id
_entity.type
_entity.pdbx_description
1 polymer ?
#
loop_
_entity_poly.entity_id
_entity_poly.type
_entity_poly.pdbx_seq_one_letter_code
_entity_poly.pdbx_strand_id
1 'polypeptide(L)'
;MTWQRGRRSYIFKGEDENAVVMEVDHDKQVVYTETLSLALHEPELMLAAMQPSEEHVASRLTSPIVSTHLDTKNIAFERNKSGIWGWRSEKMEVISGYE
;
A
#
# COMPACT_ATOMS: atom_id res chain seq x y z
N MET A 1 -15.42 -2.92 -16.35
CA MET A 1 -14.83 -2.38 -15.12
C MET A 1 -14.26 -1.01 -15.44
N THR A 2 -14.96 0.07 -15.06
CA THR A 2 -14.43 1.44 -15.18
C THR A 2 -13.76 1.77 -13.85
N TRP A 3 -12.43 1.90 -13.85
CA TRP A 3 -11.69 2.30 -12.66
C TRP A 3 -12.10 3.73 -12.30
N GLN A 4 -12.72 3.91 -11.14
CA GLN A 4 -13.03 5.23 -10.61
C GLN A 4 -11.87 5.69 -9.74
N ARG A 5 -11.27 6.81 -10.13
CA ARG A 5 -10.20 7.45 -9.37
C ARG A 5 -10.80 8.08 -8.11
N GLY A 6 -10.33 7.67 -6.94
CA GLY A 6 -10.71 8.30 -5.66
C GLY A 6 -10.22 9.75 -5.58
N ARG A 7 -10.82 10.56 -4.70
CA ARG A 7 -10.44 11.97 -4.45
C ARG A 7 -9.06 12.15 -3.79
N ARG A 8 -8.58 11.12 -3.10
CA ARG A 8 -7.28 11.13 -2.42
C ARG A 8 -6.48 9.88 -2.76
N SER A 9 -5.17 10.04 -2.87
CA SER A 9 -4.23 8.92 -2.92
C SER A 9 -3.18 9.07 -1.83
N TYR A 10 -2.80 7.96 -1.22
CA TYR A 10 -1.75 7.90 -0.20
C TYR A 10 -0.56 7.15 -0.78
N ILE A 11 0.62 7.76 -0.72
CA ILE A 11 1.89 7.13 -1.14
C ILE A 11 2.77 7.02 0.09
N PHE A 12 3.26 5.81 0.34
CA PHE A 12 4.20 5.51 1.41
C PHE A 12 5.54 5.16 0.77
N LYS A 13 6.57 5.93 1.10
CA LYS A 13 7.94 5.70 0.63
C LYS A 13 8.83 5.45 1.85
N GLY A 14 9.35 4.23 2.00
CA GLY A 14 10.39 3.95 2.97
C GLY A 14 11.75 4.47 2.50
N GLU A 15 12.53 5.01 3.42
CA GLU A 15 13.95 5.34 3.28
C GLU A 15 14.75 4.61 4.38
N ASP A 16 16.07 4.76 4.41
CA ASP A 16 16.94 3.97 5.30
C ASP A 16 16.64 4.22 6.80
N GLU A 17 16.40 5.49 7.19
CA GLU A 17 16.18 5.89 8.59
C GLU A 17 14.83 6.57 8.84
N ASN A 18 14.03 6.73 7.79
CA ASN A 18 12.76 7.44 7.84
C ASN A 18 11.76 6.85 6.85
N ALA A 19 10.52 7.32 6.90
CA ALA A 19 9.54 7.09 5.88
C ALA A 19 8.87 8.42 5.52
N VAL A 20 8.47 8.56 4.26
CA VAL A 20 7.71 9.70 3.77
C VAL A 20 6.30 9.26 3.43
N VAL A 21 5.32 9.92 4.01
CA VAL A 21 3.90 9.77 3.68
C VAL A 21 3.48 10.96 2.83
N MET A 22 2.85 10.68 1.70
CA MET A 22 2.31 11.71 0.81
C MET A 22 0.80 11.52 0.65
N GLU A 23 0.02 12.51 1.07
CA GLU A 23 -1.40 12.62 0.74
C GLU A 23 -1.56 13.49 -0.52
N VAL A 24 -1.99 12.87 -1.61
CA VAL A 24 -2.31 13.56 -2.87
C VAL A 24 -3.80 13.88 -2.88
N ASP A 25 -4.15 15.16 -2.77
CA ASP A 25 -5.51 15.67 -2.94
C ASP A 25 -5.73 16.05 -4.41
N HIS A 26 -6.54 15.25 -5.09
CA HIS A 26 -6.75 15.35 -6.53
C HIS A 26 -7.66 16.50 -6.95
N ASP A 27 -8.50 16.99 -6.04
CA ASP A 27 -9.42 18.09 -6.30
C ASP A 27 -8.70 19.44 -6.13
N LYS A 28 -7.86 19.51 -5.09
CA LYS A 28 -7.04 20.71 -4.81
C LYS A 28 -5.74 20.74 -5.60
N GLN A 29 -5.36 19.63 -6.23
CA GLN A 29 -4.09 19.47 -6.95
C GLN A 29 -2.87 19.76 -6.08
N VAL A 30 -2.91 19.30 -4.83
CA VAL A 30 -1.81 19.48 -3.86
C VAL A 30 -1.35 18.13 -3.33
N VAL A 31 -0.07 18.08 -2.96
CA VAL A 31 0.53 16.95 -2.24
C VAL A 31 0.96 17.44 -0.88
N TYR A 32 0.39 16.87 0.17
CA TYR A 32 0.86 17.05 1.54
C TYR A 32 1.89 15.95 1.83
N THR A 33 3.04 16.33 2.39
CA THR A 33 4.15 15.41 2.65
C THR A 33 4.53 15.48 4.12
N GLU A 34 4.58 14.33 4.77
CA GLU A 34 4.99 14.16 6.16
C GLU A 34 6.16 13.16 6.23
N THR A 35 7.27 13.55 6.85
CA THR A 35 8.40 12.65 7.10
C THR A 35 8.26 12.05 8.49
N LEU A 36 8.03 10.74 8.54
CA LEU A 36 8.08 9.92 9.73
C LEU A 36 9.53 9.48 9.96
N SER A 37 10.23 10.12 10.89
CA SER A 37 11.52 9.62 11.38
C SER A 37 11.30 8.95 12.72
N LEU A 38 11.83 7.74 12.88
CA LEU A 38 11.97 7.16 14.21
C LEU A 38 13.04 7.99 14.92
N ALA A 39 12.69 8.61 16.05
CA ALA A 39 13.69 9.27 16.88
C ALA A 39 14.61 8.18 17.47
N LEU A 40 15.67 7.82 16.72
CA LEU A 40 16.63 6.76 17.03
C LEU A 40 17.46 7.03 18.30
N HIS A 41 17.23 8.16 18.98
CA HIS A 41 18.05 8.58 20.10
C HIS A 41 17.81 7.73 21.35
N GLU A 42 16.61 7.14 21.53
CA GLU A 42 16.28 6.34 22.71
C GLU A 42 15.28 5.20 22.37
N PRO A 43 15.73 4.11 21.73
CA PRO A 43 14.86 3.03 21.27
C PRO A 43 14.03 2.39 22.39
N GLU A 44 14.55 2.35 23.62
CA GLU A 44 13.82 1.83 24.78
C GLU A 44 12.64 2.72 25.19
N LEU A 45 12.80 4.05 25.16
CA LEU A 45 11.73 4.99 25.46
C LEU A 45 10.67 5.00 24.36
N MET A 46 11.08 4.83 23.11
CA MET A 46 10.16 4.69 22.00
C MET A 46 9.34 3.39 22.10
N LEU A 47 9.98 2.26 22.45
CA LEU A 47 9.28 1.00 22.71
C LEU A 47 8.30 1.10 23.88
N ALA A 48 8.69 1.79 24.95
CA ALA A 48 7.81 2.05 26.09
C ALA A 48 6.60 2.93 25.68
N ALA A 49 6.82 3.94 24.83
CA ALA A 49 5.75 4.79 24.31
C ALA A 49 4.80 4.06 23.33
N MET A 50 5.28 3.01 22.66
CA MET A 50 4.47 2.15 21.79
C MET A 50 3.71 1.07 22.56
N GLN A 51 3.85 0.98 23.88
CA GLN A 51 3.15 -0.02 24.67
C GLN A 51 1.64 0.29 24.70
N PRO A 52 0.78 -0.65 24.24
CA PRO A 52 -0.65 -0.42 24.24
C PRO A 52 -1.19 -0.35 25.68
N SER A 53 -2.18 0.51 25.92
CA SER A 53 -2.89 0.56 27.21
C SER A 53 -3.65 -0.75 27.47
N GLU A 54 -3.91 -1.05 28.75
CA GLU A 54 -4.71 -2.21 29.13
C GLU A 54 -6.10 -2.21 28.47
N GLU A 55 -6.70 -1.03 28.30
CA GLU A 55 -7.98 -0.85 27.59
C GLU A 55 -7.87 -1.26 26.12
N HIS A 56 -6.83 -0.82 25.40
CA HIS A 56 -6.61 -1.23 24.01
C HIS A 56 -6.37 -2.73 23.88
N VAL A 57 -5.63 -3.33 24.83
CA VAL A 57 -5.42 -4.77 24.89
C VAL A 57 -6.74 -5.50 25.10
N ALA A 58 -7.54 -5.08 26.09
CA ALA A 58 -8.85 -5.67 26.38
C ALA A 58 -9.83 -5.55 25.19
N SER A 59 -9.85 -4.40 24.53
CA SER A 59 -10.63 -4.17 23.31
C SER A 59 -10.21 -5.14 22.19
N ARG A 60 -8.90 -5.33 21.98
CA ARG A 60 -8.41 -6.28 20.97
C ARG A 60 -8.77 -7.72 21.32
N LEU A 61 -8.61 -8.12 22.57
CA LEU A 61 -8.94 -9.47 23.06
C LEU A 61 -10.43 -9.79 22.96
N THR A 62 -11.30 -8.78 23.06
CA THR A 62 -12.76 -8.94 22.97
C THR A 62 -13.30 -8.71 21.55
N SER A 63 -12.50 -8.12 20.66
CA SER A 63 -12.89 -7.89 19.26
C SER A 63 -12.96 -9.20 18.47
N PRO A 64 -13.97 -9.38 17.61
CA PRO A 64 -14.07 -10.55 16.75
C PRO A 64 -12.93 -10.59 15.72
N ILE A 65 -12.41 -11.78 15.44
CA ILE A 65 -11.42 -12.00 14.39
C ILE A 65 -12.15 -12.15 13.06
N VAL A 66 -11.87 -11.26 12.10
CA VAL A 66 -12.34 -11.37 10.72
C VAL A 66 -11.19 -11.94 9.89
N SER A 67 -11.43 -13.09 9.26
CA SER A 67 -10.50 -13.68 8.28
C SER A 67 -11.15 -13.66 6.91
N THR A 68 -10.50 -13.02 5.95
CA THR A 68 -10.92 -13.05 4.54
C THR A 68 -10.09 -14.10 3.83
N HIS A 69 -10.74 -15.19 3.41
CA HIS A 69 -10.11 -16.22 2.61
C HIS A 69 -10.33 -15.95 1.12
N LEU A 70 -9.25 -15.82 0.36
CA LEU A 70 -9.31 -15.73 -1.10
C LEU A 70 -9.19 -17.13 -1.69
N ASP A 71 -10.26 -17.63 -2.30
CA ASP A 71 -10.21 -18.89 -3.06
C ASP A 71 -9.42 -18.67 -4.36
N THR A 72 -8.19 -19.15 -4.39
CA THR A 72 -7.29 -19.00 -5.54
C THR A 72 -7.59 -19.99 -6.67
N LYS A 73 -8.52 -20.94 -6.48
CA LYS A 73 -8.84 -21.97 -7.47
C LYS A 73 -9.27 -21.39 -8.82
N ASN A 74 -9.88 -20.21 -8.82
CA ASN A 74 -10.35 -19.52 -10.02
C ASN A 74 -9.50 -18.29 -10.39
N ILE A 75 -8.35 -18.09 -9.74
CA ILE A 75 -7.42 -17.03 -10.11
C ILE A 75 -6.52 -17.55 -11.21
N ALA A 76 -6.72 -17.03 -12.43
CA ALA A 76 -5.86 -17.29 -13.57
C ALA A 76 -5.11 -16.01 -13.95
N PHE A 77 -3.81 -16.16 -14.22
CA PHE A 77 -3.00 -15.10 -14.80
C PHE A 77 -2.82 -15.39 -16.29
N GLU A 78 -3.22 -14.47 -17.15
CA GLU A 78 -2.95 -14.55 -18.59
C GLU A 78 -2.03 -13.38 -18.99
N ARG A 79 -0.90 -13.69 -19.64
CA ARG A 79 -0.07 -12.66 -20.28
C ARG A 79 -0.80 -12.19 -21.53
N ASN A 80 -1.13 -10.91 -21.60
CA ASN A 80 -1.78 -10.34 -22.77
C ASN A 80 -0.86 -10.52 -24.00
N LYS A 81 -1.34 -11.19 -25.04
CA LYS A 81 -0.57 -11.42 -26.28
C LYS A 81 -1.16 -10.55 -27.39
N SER A 82 -0.29 -9.88 -28.16
CA SER A 82 -0.68 -9.04 -29.29
C SER A 82 -0.17 -9.62 -30.61
N GLY A 83 -0.92 -9.45 -31.72
CA GLY A 83 -0.56 -9.92 -33.07
C GLY A 83 -1.67 -10.67 -33.81
N ILE A 84 -1.51 -10.84 -35.13
CA ILE A 84 -2.48 -11.54 -36.00
C ILE A 84 -1.89 -12.89 -36.42
N TRP A 85 -2.71 -13.94 -36.27
CA TRP A 85 -2.53 -15.31 -36.78
C TRP A 85 -1.07 -15.80 -36.95
N GLY A 86 -0.55 -16.48 -35.91
CA GLY A 86 0.78 -17.11 -35.91
C GLY A 86 1.94 -16.24 -35.42
N TRP A 87 1.80 -14.91 -35.46
CA TRP A 87 2.84 -13.96 -35.05
C TRP A 87 2.46 -13.25 -33.74
N ARG A 88 2.24 -14.01 -32.67
CA ARG A 88 1.88 -13.44 -31.36
C ARG A 88 3.14 -13.06 -30.57
N SER A 89 3.28 -11.77 -30.25
CA SER A 89 4.24 -11.23 -29.30
C SER A 89 3.57 -11.10 -27.92
N GLU A 90 4.36 -11.17 -26.85
CA GLU A 90 3.89 -10.69 -25.55
C GLU A 90 3.61 -9.19 -25.65
N LYS A 91 2.47 -8.75 -25.11
CA LYS A 91 2.15 -7.33 -25.00
C LYS A 91 2.81 -6.82 -23.72
N MET A 92 3.91 -6.09 -23.88
CA MET A 92 4.48 -5.30 -22.79
C MET A 92 3.93 -3.88 -22.90
N GLU A 93 3.50 -3.30 -21.78
CA GLU A 93 3.10 -1.90 -21.69
C GLU A 93 4.06 -1.20 -20.75
N VAL A 94 4.67 -0.11 -21.22
CA VAL A 94 5.57 0.71 -20.39
C VAL A 94 4.71 1.49 -19.39
N ILE A 95 4.86 1.21 -18.10
CA ILE A 95 4.17 1.93 -17.03
C ILE A 95 5.23 2.73 -16.27
N SER A 96 5.14 4.06 -16.35
CA SER A 96 6.06 4.97 -15.65
C SER A 96 7.56 4.74 -15.95
N GLY A 97 7.89 4.31 -17.16
CA GLY A 97 9.28 4.14 -17.62
C GLY A 97 9.92 2.79 -17.30
N TYR A 98 9.16 1.83 -16.76
CA TYR A 98 9.60 0.45 -16.58
C TYR A 98 8.83 -0.47 -17.53
N GLU A 99 9.54 -1.43 -18.12
CA GLU A 99 8.98 -2.53 -18.92
C GLU A 99 8.39 -3.64 -18.04
#